data_AF-A0A920QUB2-F1
#
_entry.id   AF-A0A920QUB2-F1
#
_cell.length_a   1.000
_cell.length_b   1.000
_cell.length_c   1.000
_cell.angle_alpha   90.00
_cell.angle_beta   90.00
_cell.angle_gamma   90.00
#
_symmetry.space_group_name_H-M   'P 1'
#
loop_
_entity.id
_entity.type
_entity.pdbx_description
1 polymer ?
#
loop_
_entity_poly.entity_id
_entity_poly.type
_entity_poly.pdbx_seq_one_letter_code
_entity_poly.pdbx_strand_id
1 'polypeptide(L)'
;MRTIQAVAWKEIQIYFSSPVAYLVALIFLAVTGFFFVKDLTDPFPEASLSNLFFGASLVIVLLAPALTMRLLAEEQKLGTIELLLTSPVRDWEVIIGKYLSSLVFFLVLIGLTLYYPILLFIFGQPDPGPIYSGYLGLILYSGAALAIGILTSTLTNNQIVAFVVASGILLLLYFADTGTGVMGEPGQN
;
A
#
# COMPACT_ATOMS: atom_id res chain seq x y z
N MET A 1 14.09 12.61 17.27
CA MET A 1 12.78 11.92 17.46
C MET A 1 11.58 12.86 17.39
N ARG A 2 11.56 14.02 18.09
CA ARG A 2 10.43 14.99 17.98
C ARG A 2 10.21 15.52 16.55
N THR A 3 11.28 15.71 15.77
CA THR A 3 11.24 16.15 14.37
C THR A 3 10.58 15.12 13.45
N ILE A 4 11.01 13.85 13.51
CA ILE A 4 10.41 12.74 12.74
C ILE A 4 8.90 12.64 13.01
N GLN A 5 8.52 12.67 14.30
CA GLN A 5 7.11 12.60 14.70
C GLN A 5 6.32 13.81 14.22
N ALA A 6 6.89 15.02 14.26
CA ALA A 6 6.23 16.22 13.78
C ALA A 6 5.99 16.20 12.28
N VAL A 7 7.00 15.78 11.49
CA VAL A 7 6.85 15.59 10.03
C VAL A 7 5.78 14.54 9.77
N ALA A 8 5.86 13.40 10.47
CA ALA A 8 4.92 12.31 10.24
C ALA A 8 3.47 12.72 10.57
N TRP A 9 3.28 13.37 11.72
CA TRP A 9 1.97 13.84 12.15
C TRP A 9 1.36 14.85 11.18
N LYS A 10 2.16 15.80 10.69
CA LYS A 10 1.72 16.78 9.70
C LYS A 10 1.22 16.10 8.42
N GLU A 11 2.00 15.16 7.88
CA GLU A 11 1.64 14.44 6.64
C GLU A 11 0.41 13.55 6.82
N ILE A 12 0.29 12.87 7.97
CA ILE A 12 -0.91 12.12 8.32
C ILE A 12 -2.13 13.04 8.30
N GLN A 13 -2.06 14.22 8.93
CA GLN A 13 -3.17 15.17 8.91
C GLN A 13 -3.52 15.64 7.49
N ILE A 14 -2.52 15.85 6.62
CA ILE A 14 -2.72 16.20 5.21
C ILE A 14 -3.44 15.07 4.46
N TYR A 15 -3.05 13.81 4.69
CA TYR A 15 -3.74 12.67 4.09
C TYR A 15 -5.21 12.60 4.53
N PHE A 16 -5.48 12.64 5.83
CA PHE A 16 -6.86 12.53 6.34
C PHE A 16 -7.73 13.76 6.06
N SER A 17 -7.14 14.92 5.78
CA SER A 17 -7.90 16.12 5.39
C SER A 17 -8.16 16.19 3.88
N SER A 18 -7.54 15.31 3.08
CA SER A 18 -7.66 15.32 1.62
C SER A 18 -8.87 14.51 1.14
N PRO A 19 -9.77 15.08 0.31
CA PRO A 19 -10.85 14.32 -0.32
C PRO A 19 -10.37 13.10 -1.11
N VAL A 20 -9.15 13.17 -1.66
CA VAL A 20 -8.55 12.10 -2.46
C VAL A 20 -8.29 10.84 -1.63
N ALA A 21 -7.92 11.00 -0.36
CA ALA A 21 -7.67 9.86 0.54
C ALA A 21 -8.92 9.03 0.79
N TYR A 22 -10.08 9.68 0.91
CA TYR A 22 -11.37 9.01 1.06
C TYR A 22 -11.79 8.28 -0.22
N LEU A 23 -11.54 8.86 -1.40
CA LEU A 23 -11.78 8.19 -2.68
C LEU A 23 -10.91 6.95 -2.83
N VAL A 24 -9.63 7.06 -2.46
CA VAL A 24 -8.69 5.93 -2.42
C VAL A 24 -9.20 4.82 -1.50
N ALA A 25 -9.63 5.17 -0.28
CA ALA A 25 -10.15 4.21 0.67
C ALA A 25 -11.40 3.50 0.15
N LEU A 26 -12.30 4.25 -0.48
CA LEU A 26 -13.51 3.71 -1.11
C LEU A 26 -13.17 2.72 -2.24
N ILE A 27 -12.24 3.07 -3.13
CA ILE A 27 -11.83 2.18 -4.22
C ILE A 27 -11.16 0.92 -3.65
N PHE A 28 -10.26 1.07 -2.68
CA PHE A 28 -9.58 -0.06 -2.04
C PHE A 28 -10.59 -1.02 -1.38
N LEU A 29 -11.56 -0.50 -0.64
CA LEU A 29 -12.62 -1.29 -0.02
C LEU A 29 -13.56 -1.93 -1.04
N ALA A 30 -13.93 -1.21 -2.10
CA ALA A 30 -14.81 -1.73 -3.14
C ALA A 30 -14.15 -2.90 -3.91
N VAL A 31 -12.87 -2.76 -4.26
CA VAL A 31 -12.12 -3.82 -4.95
C VAL A 31 -11.95 -5.02 -4.03
N THR A 32 -11.44 -4.83 -2.80
CA THR A 32 -11.29 -5.94 -1.84
C THR A 32 -12.61 -6.61 -1.50
N GLY A 33 -13.71 -5.84 -1.40
CA GLY A 33 -15.06 -6.36 -1.18
C GLY A 33 -15.59 -7.16 -2.37
N PHE A 34 -15.29 -6.75 -3.59
CA PHE A 34 -15.62 -7.54 -4.78
C PHE A 34 -14.92 -8.90 -4.76
N PHE A 35 -13.62 -8.94 -4.44
CA PHE A 35 -12.88 -10.19 -4.31
C PHE A 35 -13.35 -11.05 -3.12
N PHE A 36 -13.77 -10.43 -2.02
CA PHE A 36 -14.39 -11.15 -0.91
C PHE A 36 -15.69 -11.86 -1.31
N VAL A 37 -16.55 -11.21 -2.10
CA VAL A 37 -17.76 -11.86 -2.62
C VAL A 37 -17.40 -13.02 -3.55
N LYS A 38 -16.28 -12.94 -4.28
CA LYS A 38 -15.76 -14.06 -5.08
C LYS A 38 -15.38 -15.24 -4.21
N ASP A 39 -14.63 -15.02 -3.12
CA ASP A 39 -14.30 -16.08 -2.14
C ASP A 39 -15.56 -16.79 -1.61
N LEU A 40 -16.65 -16.04 -1.38
CA LEU A 40 -17.92 -16.62 -0.89
C LEU A 40 -18.75 -17.36 -1.95
N THR A 41 -18.55 -17.05 -3.23
CA THR A 41 -19.37 -17.60 -4.33
C THR A 41 -18.66 -18.75 -5.06
N ASP A 42 -17.43 -19.07 -4.67
CA ASP A 42 -16.68 -20.16 -5.28
C ASP A 42 -17.38 -21.52 -5.08
N PRO A 43 -17.32 -22.45 -6.06
CA PRO A 43 -18.02 -23.75 -5.99
C PRO A 43 -17.60 -24.62 -4.80
N PHE A 44 -16.38 -24.39 -4.30
CA PHE A 44 -15.84 -24.95 -3.06
C PHE A 44 -15.42 -23.77 -2.18
N PRO A 45 -16.35 -23.17 -1.42
CA PRO A 45 -16.04 -22.01 -0.62
C PRO A 45 -15.17 -22.46 0.55
N GLU A 46 -13.86 -22.34 0.36
CA GLU A 46 -12.93 -22.34 1.47
C GLU A 46 -13.09 -21.02 2.19
N ALA A 47 -13.19 -21.04 3.51
CA ALA A 47 -13.18 -19.82 4.32
C ALA A 47 -11.76 -19.22 4.39
N SER A 48 -11.08 -19.15 3.23
CA SER A 48 -9.77 -18.56 3.02
C SER A 48 -9.97 -17.21 2.31
N LEU A 49 -9.29 -16.16 2.78
CA LEU A 49 -9.38 -14.80 2.20
C LEU A 49 -8.43 -14.63 1.00
N SER A 50 -8.21 -15.71 0.25
CA SER A 50 -7.12 -15.81 -0.72
C SER A 50 -7.33 -14.86 -1.90
N ASN A 51 -8.54 -14.79 -2.47
CA ASN A 51 -8.82 -13.87 -3.56
C ASN A 51 -8.85 -12.42 -3.07
N LEU A 52 -9.33 -12.17 -1.84
CA LEU A 52 -9.23 -10.85 -1.22
C LEU A 52 -7.78 -10.36 -1.16
N PHE A 53 -6.84 -11.19 -0.69
CA PHE A 53 -5.42 -10.84 -0.60
C PHE A 53 -4.78 -10.60 -1.97
N PHE A 54 -5.17 -11.38 -2.98
CA PHE A 54 -4.76 -11.16 -4.36
C PHE A 54 -5.24 -9.79 -4.88
N GLY A 55 -6.53 -9.49 -4.71
CA GLY A 55 -7.12 -8.21 -5.09
C GLY A 55 -6.47 -7.02 -4.37
N ALA A 56 -6.22 -7.17 -3.07
CA ALA A 56 -5.54 -6.15 -2.27
C ALA A 56 -4.11 -5.88 -2.80
N SER A 57 -3.34 -6.94 -3.10
CA SER A 57 -1.98 -6.83 -3.63
C SER A 57 -1.95 -6.05 -4.95
N LEU A 58 -2.87 -6.35 -5.88
CA LEU A 58 -2.98 -5.66 -7.16
C LEU A 58 -3.27 -4.16 -6.96
N VAL A 59 -4.17 -3.80 -6.06
CA VAL A 59 -4.45 -2.38 -5.77
C VAL A 59 -3.25 -1.70 -5.11
N ILE A 60 -2.55 -2.37 -4.19
CA ILE A 60 -1.35 -1.83 -3.53
C ILE A 60 -0.28 -1.44 -4.54
N VAL A 61 -0.06 -2.25 -5.59
CA VAL A 61 0.94 -1.98 -6.66
C VAL A 61 0.73 -0.62 -7.31
N LEU A 62 -0.52 -0.22 -7.55
CA LEU A 62 -0.84 1.08 -8.14
C LEU A 62 -0.97 2.18 -7.09
N LEU A 63 -1.43 1.82 -5.89
CA LEU A 63 -1.75 2.78 -4.85
C LEU A 63 -0.50 3.31 -4.13
N ALA A 64 0.50 2.46 -3.87
CA ALA A 64 1.75 2.88 -3.25
C ALA A 64 2.43 4.01 -4.04
N PRO A 65 2.68 3.88 -5.36
CA PRO A 65 3.22 4.96 -6.19
C PRO A 65 2.36 6.22 -6.18
N ALA A 66 1.03 6.07 -6.22
CA ALA A 66 0.11 7.22 -6.23
C ALA A 66 0.17 8.03 -4.92
N LEU A 67 0.41 7.37 -3.79
CA LEU A 67 0.53 8.02 -2.48
C LEU A 67 1.92 8.61 -2.24
N THR A 68 2.97 7.96 -2.73
CA THR A 68 4.36 8.39 -2.50
C THR A 68 4.87 9.38 -3.54
N MET A 69 4.30 9.42 -4.75
CA MET A 69 4.80 10.28 -5.84
C MET A 69 4.94 11.75 -5.43
N ARG A 70 4.04 12.25 -4.58
CA ARG A 70 4.00 13.64 -4.15
C ARG A 70 4.93 13.96 -2.98
N LEU A 71 5.32 12.95 -2.20
CA LEU A 71 5.95 13.16 -0.89
C LEU A 71 7.23 13.99 -0.97
N LEU A 72 8.14 13.69 -1.92
CA LEU A 72 9.35 14.49 -2.15
C LEU A 72 9.37 15.19 -3.50
N ALA A 73 8.80 14.61 -4.56
CA ALA A 73 8.84 15.23 -5.89
C ALA A 73 8.12 16.59 -5.93
N GLU A 74 7.07 16.77 -5.12
CA GLU A 74 6.36 18.06 -5.02
C GLU A 74 7.21 19.11 -4.28
N GLU A 75 7.89 18.70 -3.21
CA GLU A 75 8.75 19.59 -2.45
C GLU A 75 9.99 20.01 -3.28
N GLN A 76 10.54 19.09 -4.08
CA GLN A 76 11.61 19.36 -5.06
C GLN A 76 11.13 20.38 -6.11
N LYS A 77 9.94 20.17 -6.67
CA LYS A 77 9.37 21.04 -7.71
C LYS A 77 9.09 22.46 -7.21
N LEU A 78 8.61 22.58 -5.97
CA LEU A 78 8.23 23.87 -5.36
C LEU A 78 9.43 24.62 -4.74
N GLY A 79 10.63 24.03 -4.74
CA GLY A 79 11.81 24.61 -4.07
C GLY A 79 11.71 24.65 -2.54
N THR A 80 10.65 24.06 -1.97
CA THR A 80 10.44 24.03 -0.51
C THR A 80 11.39 23.09 0.21
N ILE A 81 12.09 22.21 -0.53
CA ILE A 81 13.20 21.43 0.01
C ILE A 81 14.32 22.33 0.52
N GLU A 82 14.60 23.46 -0.12
CA GLU A 82 15.64 24.37 0.38
C GLU A 82 15.25 24.98 1.74
N LEU A 83 13.97 25.25 1.95
CA LEU A 83 13.44 25.71 3.24
C LEU A 83 13.49 24.60 4.31
N LEU A 84 13.27 23.34 3.91
CA LEU A 84 13.43 22.19 4.81
C LEU A 84 14.90 21.94 5.17
N LEU A 85 15.81 22.05 4.22
CA LEU A 85 17.25 21.83 4.40
C LEU A 85 17.93 22.96 5.20
N THR A 86 17.37 24.17 5.17
CA THR A 86 17.84 25.31 5.99
C THR A 86 17.25 25.30 7.40
N SER A 87 16.19 24.52 7.63
CA SER A 87 15.71 24.22 8.98
C SER A 87 16.63 23.20 9.66
N PRO A 88 16.74 23.17 11.00
CA PRO A 88 17.64 22.26 11.72
C PRO A 88 17.09 20.82 11.75
N VAL A 89 16.76 20.25 10.58
CA VAL A 89 16.20 18.92 10.39
C VAL A 89 17.11 18.15 9.44
N ARG A 90 17.42 16.89 9.78
CA ARG A 90 18.29 16.06 8.94
C ARG A 90 17.48 15.37 7.84
N ASP A 91 18.05 15.20 6.66
CA ASP A 91 17.39 14.62 5.48
C ASP A 91 16.74 13.25 5.76
N TRP A 92 17.45 12.38 6.49
CA TRP A 92 16.95 11.06 6.85
C TRP A 92 15.74 11.11 7.80
N GLU A 93 15.63 12.15 8.65
CA GLU A 93 14.47 12.32 9.53
C GLU A 93 13.21 12.66 8.73
N VAL A 94 13.34 13.42 7.65
CA VAL A 94 12.25 13.76 6.73
C VAL A 94 11.79 12.51 5.97
N ILE A 95 12.74 11.74 5.43
CA ILE A 95 12.44 10.51 4.67
C ILE A 95 11.70 9.50 5.57
N ILE A 96 12.20 9.25 6.78
CA ILE A 96 11.56 8.34 7.73
C ILE A 96 10.17 8.86 8.14
N GLY A 97 10.03 10.17 8.39
CA GLY A 97 8.74 10.76 8.74
C GLY A 97 7.70 10.56 7.63
N LYS A 98 8.07 10.80 6.38
CA LYS A 98 7.19 10.63 5.21
C LYS A 98 6.86 9.16 4.95
N TYR A 99 7.83 8.25 5.10
CA TYR A 99 7.59 6.80 5.04
C TYR A 99 6.63 6.32 6.13
N LEU A 100 6.82 6.74 7.38
CA LEU A 100 5.92 6.37 8.47
C LEU A 100 4.50 6.90 8.25
N SER A 101 4.37 8.09 7.64
CA SER A 101 3.06 8.68 7.34
C SER A 101 2.29 7.86 6.32
N SER A 102 2.93 7.48 5.22
CA SER A 102 2.32 6.66 4.18
C SER A 102 2.05 5.23 4.68
N LEU A 103 2.92 4.69 5.54
CA LEU A 103 2.73 3.39 6.17
C LEU A 103 1.52 3.41 7.12
N VAL A 104 1.37 4.43 7.96
CA VAL A 104 0.18 4.58 8.84
C VAL A 104 -1.10 4.68 8.02
N PHE A 105 -1.08 5.42 6.90
CA PHE A 105 -2.23 5.50 6.01
C PHE A 105 -2.62 4.11 5.45
N PHE A 106 -1.63 3.32 5.01
CA PHE A 106 -1.87 1.94 4.57
C PHE A 106 -2.36 1.01 5.69
N LEU A 107 -1.82 1.14 6.90
CA LEU A 107 -2.30 0.38 8.05
C LEU A 107 -3.76 0.68 8.37
N VAL A 108 -4.19 1.94 8.22
CA VAL A 108 -5.61 2.29 8.36
C VAL A 108 -6.45 1.65 7.26
N LEU A 109 -6.00 1.67 5.99
CA LEU A 109 -6.69 0.99 4.89
C LEU A 109 -6.84 -0.52 5.14
N ILE A 110 -5.76 -1.19 5.57
CA ILE A 110 -5.78 -2.62 5.94
C ILE A 110 -6.67 -2.83 7.16
N GLY A 111 -6.65 -1.92 8.14
CA GLY A 111 -7.54 -1.97 9.30
C GLY A 111 -9.02 -1.94 8.93
N LEU A 112 -9.39 -1.16 7.91
CA LEU A 112 -10.77 -1.11 7.40
C LEU A 112 -11.21 -2.43 6.76
N THR A 113 -10.29 -3.25 6.25
CA THR A 113 -10.64 -4.57 5.68
C THR A 113 -10.83 -5.65 6.75
N LEU A 114 -10.46 -5.40 8.01
CA LEU A 114 -10.66 -6.37 9.11
C LEU A 114 -12.14 -6.71 9.36
N TYR A 115 -13.08 -5.93 8.84
CA TYR A 115 -14.49 -6.29 8.87
C TYR A 115 -14.78 -7.62 8.14
N TYR A 116 -14.06 -7.94 7.05
CA TYR A 116 -14.25 -9.19 6.29
C TYR A 116 -13.94 -10.47 7.08
N PRO A 117 -12.75 -10.63 7.71
CA PRO A 117 -12.48 -11.80 8.54
C PRO A 117 -13.41 -11.88 9.76
N ILE A 118 -13.82 -10.75 10.35
CA ILE A 118 -14.79 -10.76 11.46
C ILE A 118 -16.10 -11.43 11.03
N LEU A 119 -16.60 -11.11 9.83
CA LEU A 119 -17.78 -11.79 9.28
C LEU A 119 -17.55 -13.29 9.09
N LEU A 120 -16.39 -13.70 8.56
CA LEU A 120 -16.06 -15.11 8.39
C LEU A 120 -15.99 -15.86 9.73
N PHE A 121 -15.37 -15.29 10.76
CA PHE A 121 -15.31 -15.91 12.08
C PHE A 121 -16.69 -16.14 12.70
N ILE A 122 -17.68 -15.30 12.37
CA ILE A 122 -19.05 -15.45 12.86
C ILE A 122 -19.81 -16.53 12.07
N PHE A 123 -19.65 -16.58 10.74
CA PHE A 123 -20.53 -17.37 9.87
C PHE A 123 -19.90 -18.64 9.26
N GLY A 124 -18.57 -18.75 9.19
CA GLY A 124 -17.89 -19.72 8.32
C GLY A 124 -16.80 -20.59 8.95
N GLN A 125 -16.50 -20.45 10.25
CA GLN A 125 -15.41 -21.18 10.94
C GLN A 125 -14.08 -21.24 10.13
N PRO A 126 -13.51 -20.08 9.77
CA PRO A 126 -12.30 -20.02 8.95
C PRO A 126 -11.08 -20.57 9.69
N ASP A 127 -10.12 -21.09 8.93
CA ASP A 127 -8.78 -21.36 9.43
C ASP A 127 -8.07 -20.04 9.73
N PRO A 128 -7.69 -19.75 10.99
CA PRO A 128 -6.99 -18.52 11.34
C PRO A 128 -5.59 -18.42 10.73
N GLY A 129 -4.93 -19.53 10.39
CA GLY A 129 -3.55 -19.55 9.91
C GLY A 129 -3.34 -18.71 8.65
N PRO A 130 -4.03 -19.01 7.53
CA PRO A 130 -3.96 -18.26 6.28
C PRO A 130 -4.40 -16.79 6.42
N ILE A 131 -5.35 -16.51 7.32
CA ILE A 131 -5.83 -15.14 7.54
C ILE A 131 -4.72 -14.29 8.17
N TYR A 132 -4.13 -14.73 9.28
CA TYR A 132 -3.07 -13.95 9.96
C TYR A 132 -1.83 -13.80 9.09
N SER A 133 -1.42 -14.85 8.37
CA SER A 133 -0.28 -14.78 7.46
C SER A 133 -0.54 -13.86 6.27
N GLY A 134 -1.75 -13.87 5.71
CA GLY A 134 -2.14 -12.97 4.62
C GLY A 134 -2.12 -11.49 5.02
N TYR A 135 -2.65 -11.15 6.20
CA TYR A 135 -2.58 -9.78 6.71
C TYR A 135 -1.15 -9.32 7.00
N LEU A 136 -0.32 -10.18 7.60
CA LEU A 136 1.09 -9.89 7.81
C LEU A 136 1.83 -9.70 6.47
N GLY A 137 1.52 -10.55 5.49
CA GLY A 137 2.00 -10.43 4.11
C GLY A 137 1.64 -9.08 3.49
N LEU A 138 0.38 -8.64 3.61
CA LEU A 138 -0.06 -7.34 3.08
C LEU A 138 0.65 -6.15 3.74
N ILE A 139 0.90 -6.20 5.05
CA ILE A 139 1.64 -5.14 5.75
C ILE A 139 3.09 -5.07 5.26
N LEU A 140 3.76 -6.21 5.13
CA LEU A 140 5.13 -6.26 4.62
C LEU A 140 5.21 -5.84 3.15
N TYR A 141 4.26 -6.29 2.33
CA TYR A 141 4.16 -5.98 0.91
C TYR A 141 3.94 -4.48 0.68
N SER A 142 2.97 -3.89 1.38
CA SER A 142 2.72 -2.44 1.33
C SER A 142 3.92 -1.64 1.83
N GLY A 143 4.58 -2.07 2.91
CA GLY A 143 5.82 -1.44 3.38
C GLY A 143 6.93 -1.41 2.32
N ALA A 144 7.18 -2.55 1.66
CA ALA A 144 8.16 -2.63 0.57
C ALA A 144 7.76 -1.77 -0.64
N ALA A 145 6.49 -1.80 -1.03
CA ALA A 145 5.96 -1.01 -2.14
C ALA A 145 6.09 0.52 -1.88
N LEU A 146 5.80 0.95 -0.65
CA LEU A 146 5.98 2.33 -0.22
C LEU A 146 7.45 2.76 -0.22
N ALA A 147 8.38 1.88 0.20
CA ALA A 147 9.81 2.18 0.18
C ALA A 147 10.31 2.42 -1.25
N ILE A 148 9.89 1.57 -2.20
CA ILE A 148 10.18 1.76 -3.64
C ILE A 148 9.57 3.07 -4.12
N GLY A 149 8.32 3.35 -3.77
CA GLY A 149 7.63 4.57 -4.17
C GLY A 149 8.26 5.86 -3.63
N ILE A 150 8.84 5.84 -2.42
CA ILE A 150 9.57 6.99 -1.86
C ILE A 150 10.92 7.13 -2.55
N LEU A 151 11.64 6.02 -2.78
CA LEU A 151 12.91 6.02 -3.50
C LEU A 151 12.75 6.65 -4.89
N THR A 152 11.70 6.30 -5.65
CA THR A 152 11.51 6.94 -6.97
C THR A 152 11.13 8.41 -6.85
N SER A 153 10.38 8.80 -5.82
CA SER A 153 10.03 10.21 -5.56
C SER A 153 11.27 11.05 -5.22
N THR A 154 12.33 10.46 -4.65
CA THR A 154 13.60 11.16 -4.39
C THR A 154 14.41 11.39 -5.66
N LEU A 155 14.23 10.56 -6.68
CA LEU A 155 15.03 10.58 -7.92
C LEU A 155 14.51 11.57 -8.97
N THR A 156 13.35 12.21 -8.76
CA THR A 156 12.73 13.08 -9.75
C THR A 156 11.97 14.26 -9.14
N ASN A 157 11.98 15.37 -9.87
CA ASN A 157 11.24 16.59 -9.52
C ASN A 157 9.83 16.62 -10.12
N ASN A 158 9.40 15.53 -10.77
CA ASN A 158 8.10 15.44 -11.43
C ASN A 158 7.29 14.27 -10.87
N GLN A 159 6.17 14.58 -10.21
CA GLN A 159 5.24 13.60 -9.63
C GLN A 159 4.80 12.53 -10.62
N ILE A 160 4.54 12.90 -11.88
CA ILE A 160 4.10 11.96 -12.91
C ILE A 160 5.21 10.97 -13.23
N VAL A 161 6.46 11.44 -13.33
CA VAL A 161 7.62 10.56 -13.58
C VAL A 161 7.86 9.66 -12.38
N ALA A 162 7.76 10.17 -11.15
CA ALA A 162 7.89 9.37 -9.93
C ALA A 162 6.87 8.22 -9.90
N PHE A 163 5.62 8.52 -10.25
CA PHE A 163 4.53 7.57 -10.32
C PHE A 163 4.77 6.50 -11.38
N VAL A 164 5.12 6.89 -12.61
CA VAL A 164 5.33 5.94 -13.73
C VAL A 164 6.49 5.02 -13.44
N VAL A 165 7.61 5.53 -12.90
CA VAL A 165 8.78 4.72 -12.59
C VAL A 165 8.48 3.75 -11.44
N ALA A 166 7.85 4.19 -10.35
CA ALA A 166 7.50 3.29 -9.25
C ALA A 166 6.45 2.24 -9.67
N SER A 167 5.41 2.66 -10.37
CA SER A 167 4.39 1.73 -10.89
C SER A 167 5.02 0.72 -11.85
N GLY A 168 5.94 1.16 -12.72
CA GLY A 168 6.67 0.28 -13.62
C GLY A 168 7.48 -0.78 -12.86
N ILE A 169 8.25 -0.37 -11.84
CA ILE A 169 9.02 -1.30 -11.01
C ILE A 169 8.09 -2.30 -10.30
N LEU A 170 7.03 -1.82 -9.64
CA LEU A 170 6.13 -2.68 -8.88
C LEU A 170 5.32 -3.62 -9.78
N LEU A 171 4.86 -3.16 -10.95
CA LEU A 171 4.17 -4.02 -11.92
C LEU A 171 5.10 -5.10 -12.46
N LEU A 172 6.35 -4.78 -12.78
CA LEU A 172 7.32 -5.77 -13.23
C LEU A 172 7.55 -6.86 -12.16
N LEU A 173 7.69 -6.46 -10.88
CA LEU A 173 7.83 -7.40 -9.78
C LEU A 173 6.56 -8.26 -9.59
N TYR A 174 5.39 -7.64 -9.70
CA TYR A 174 4.10 -8.34 -9.58
C TYR A 174 3.91 -9.38 -10.69
N PHE A 175 4.22 -9.02 -11.94
CA PHE A 175 4.14 -9.96 -13.06
C PHE A 175 5.22 -11.04 -13.00
N ALA A 176 6.41 -10.73 -12.49
CA ALA A 176 7.45 -11.73 -12.26
C ALA A 176 6.98 -12.79 -11.25
N ASP A 177 6.40 -12.35 -10.12
CA ASP A 177 5.84 -13.24 -9.10
C ASP A 177 4.71 -14.11 -9.66
N THR A 178 3.73 -13.49 -10.33
CA THR A 178 2.63 -14.20 -10.98
C THR A 178 3.13 -15.19 -12.04
N GLY A 179 4.12 -14.79 -12.84
CA GLY A 179 4.72 -15.63 -13.88
C GLY A 179 5.44 -16.85 -13.32
N THR A 180 6.13 -16.70 -12.18
CA THR A 180 6.74 -17.84 -11.48
C THR A 180 5.71 -18.79 -10.88
N GLY A 181 4.55 -18.29 -10.43
CA GLY A 181 3.44 -19.13 -9.96
C GLY A 181 2.88 -20.01 -11.09
N VAL A 182 2.69 -19.43 -12.27
CA VAL A 182 2.18 -20.16 -13.46
C VAL A 182 3.20 -21.15 -14.02
N MET A 183 4.50 -20.84 -13.99
CA MET A 183 5.55 -21.76 -14.43
C MET A 183 5.89 -22.83 -13.38
N GLY A 184 5.56 -22.58 -12.11
CA GLY A 184 5.76 -23.48 -10.97
C GLY A 184 4.74 -24.62 -10.86
N GLU A 185 3.76 -24.70 -11.76
CA GLU A 185 2.83 -25.82 -11.91
C GLU A 185 3.23 -26.76 -13.08
N PRO A 186 4.36 -27.51 -13.02
CA PRO A 186 4.57 -28.61 -13.94
C PRO A 186 3.73 -29.82 -13.48
N GLY A 187 2.44 -29.87 -13.83
CA GLY A 187 1.70 -31.14 -13.68
C GLY A 187 0.18 -31.12 -13.48
N GLN A 188 -0.59 -30.24 -14.12
CA GLN A 188 -2.02 -30.50 -14.33
C GLN A 188 -2.41 -30.27 -15.79
N ASN A 189 -1.99 -31.21 -16.65
CA ASN A 189 -2.65 -31.58 -17.91
C ASN A 189 -2.50 -33.09 -18.09
#